data_AF-A0A7J9W5Z4-F1
#
_entry.id   AF-A0A7J9W5Z4-F1
#
_cell.length_a   1.000
_cell.length_b   1.000
_cell.length_c   1.000
_cell.angle_alpha   90.00
_cell.angle_beta   90.00
_cell.angle_gamma   90.00
#
_symmetry.space_group_name_H-M   'P 1'
#
loop_
_entity.id
_entity.type
_entity.pdbx_description
1 polymer ?
#
loop_
_entity_poly.entity_id
_entity_poly.type
_entity_poly.pdbx_seq_one_letter_code
_entity_poly.pdbx_strand_id
1 'polypeptide(L)'
;MSDSQPGDPRPAPGRSDEGGRRDAHTKAGHGHDAKPATGHGHGHGHGHGHPEHPSGLREFVSSIFRPHSHDAADSVDSALESSAAGIRAIKISLIALGVTALLQAVVVLYSGSSALLADTIHNFSDALTAVPLWIAFVVGRRAATRRYTYGYNRAEDLAGVFIVLMIALSAVLAGYESIRKLIDPQPITYVGVVLAAGIIGFLGNELVAIYRIRVGRKIGSAALVADGLHARTDGFTSLAVVAAALGVMAGFPLADPIIGILITIAILFVLRGAARDIYRRLMDAVDPALVDTAEASLRAVPGVLAVDELRLRWTGHRVRAETGIIVDPDLGIIEAHDIAAAAEHALLHDVPKLVAATVHVSPQDTPGRDHHAVLAHHPTAVGTGATPHHRG
;
A
#
# COMPACT_ATOMS: atom_id res chain seq x y z
N MET A 1 -2.45 48.13 -15.61
CA MET A 1 -2.98 49.17 -16.53
C MET A 1 -2.31 48.91 -17.87
N SER A 2 -2.78 47.98 -18.71
CA SER A 2 -4.16 47.59 -19.08
C SER A 2 -4.88 48.62 -19.94
N ASP A 3 -5.46 48.08 -21.02
CA ASP A 3 -6.46 48.59 -21.97
C ASP A 3 -5.88 48.96 -23.35
N SER A 4 -6.44 48.51 -24.48
CA SER A 4 -7.65 47.68 -24.69
C SER A 4 -7.66 46.94 -26.06
N GLN A 5 -8.45 45.86 -26.12
CA GLN A 5 -8.80 45.04 -27.31
C GLN A 5 -9.93 45.72 -28.16
N PRO A 6 -10.58 45.11 -29.20
CA PRO A 6 -10.36 43.84 -29.94
C PRO A 6 -10.48 43.94 -31.50
N GLY A 7 -10.36 42.81 -32.21
CA GLY A 7 -10.82 42.66 -33.61
C GLY A 7 -10.66 41.25 -34.22
N ASP A 8 -11.77 40.65 -34.68
CA ASP A 8 -11.93 39.33 -35.36
C ASP A 8 -13.37 39.30 -35.98
N PRO A 9 -13.85 38.36 -36.84
CA PRO A 9 -13.21 37.33 -37.70
C PRO A 9 -13.65 37.37 -39.20
N ARG A 10 -13.19 36.37 -39.99
CA ARG A 10 -13.87 35.59 -41.09
C ARG A 10 -13.05 35.47 -42.40
N PRO A 11 -13.36 34.51 -43.32
CA PRO A 11 -13.75 33.10 -43.14
C PRO A 11 -13.03 32.13 -44.13
N ALA A 12 -13.38 30.83 -44.12
CA ALA A 12 -12.92 29.82 -45.09
C ALA A 12 -14.05 29.29 -46.01
N PRO A 13 -13.70 28.71 -47.17
CA PRO A 13 -14.40 27.58 -47.81
C PRO A 13 -13.40 26.44 -48.15
N GLY A 14 -13.76 25.21 -48.58
CA GLY A 14 -15.03 24.54 -48.87
C GLY A 14 -14.73 23.15 -49.49
N ARG A 15 -15.65 22.16 -49.43
CA ARG A 15 -15.47 20.75 -49.88
C ARG A 15 -16.21 20.40 -51.19
N SER A 16 -15.74 19.32 -51.86
CA SER A 16 -16.49 18.30 -52.63
C SER A 16 -15.53 17.12 -52.94
N ASP A 17 -15.77 15.83 -52.67
CA ASP A 17 -16.77 14.86 -53.19
C ASP A 17 -16.56 14.53 -54.70
N GLU A 18 -16.67 13.31 -55.30
CA GLU A 18 -17.25 11.96 -55.02
C GLU A 18 -16.34 10.80 -55.60
N GLY A 19 -16.56 9.46 -55.50
CA GLY A 19 -17.56 8.66 -54.76
C GLY A 19 -17.58 7.09 -54.93
N GLY A 20 -16.98 6.43 -55.93
CA GLY A 20 -17.09 4.93 -56.12
C GLY A 20 -16.54 4.36 -57.46
N ARG A 21 -16.65 3.06 -57.84
CA ARG A 21 -17.01 1.77 -57.19
C ARG A 21 -16.76 0.57 -58.16
N ARG A 22 -16.49 -0.66 -57.65
CA ARG A 22 -16.65 -2.03 -58.27
C ARG A 22 -15.53 -2.71 -59.11
N ASP A 23 -15.06 -3.84 -58.57
CA ASP A 23 -15.13 -5.25 -59.05
C ASP A 23 -14.47 -5.80 -60.36
N ALA A 24 -13.86 -6.99 -60.17
CA ALA A 24 -13.80 -8.18 -61.05
C ALA A 24 -12.75 -8.35 -62.19
N HIS A 25 -11.76 -9.20 -61.89
CA HIS A 25 -11.25 -10.38 -62.63
C HIS A 25 -10.92 -10.42 -64.16
N THR A 26 -9.87 -11.23 -64.42
CA THR A 26 -9.56 -12.09 -65.61
C THR A 26 -8.75 -11.60 -66.83
N LYS A 27 -7.48 -12.06 -66.86
CA LYS A 27 -6.71 -12.71 -67.97
C LYS A 27 -6.80 -12.19 -69.42
N ALA A 28 -5.63 -11.92 -70.06
CA ALA A 28 -4.97 -12.80 -71.07
C ALA A 28 -3.73 -12.18 -71.77
N GLY A 29 -2.78 -13.03 -72.22
CA GLY A 29 -1.70 -12.74 -73.20
C GLY A 29 -0.42 -12.07 -72.67
N HIS A 30 0.81 -12.37 -73.14
CA HIS A 30 1.30 -13.36 -74.11
C HIS A 30 2.82 -13.62 -73.92
N GLY A 31 3.30 -14.85 -74.22
CA GLY A 31 4.69 -15.16 -74.63
C GLY A 31 5.80 -15.14 -73.55
N HIS A 32 6.88 -15.92 -73.64
CA HIS A 32 7.27 -16.93 -74.63
C HIS A 32 8.27 -17.95 -74.03
N ASP A 33 8.41 -19.09 -74.74
CA ASP A 33 9.52 -20.06 -74.72
C ASP A 33 9.70 -21.05 -73.55
N ALA A 34 10.27 -22.22 -73.90
CA ALA A 34 10.23 -23.45 -73.12
C ALA A 34 11.45 -24.34 -73.38
N LYS A 35 11.95 -25.03 -72.33
CA LYS A 35 12.20 -26.49 -72.25
C LYS A 35 12.93 -26.87 -70.94
N PRO A 36 12.94 -28.16 -70.54
CA PRO A 36 12.95 -28.52 -69.12
C PRO A 36 14.31 -29.01 -68.60
N ALA A 37 14.52 -28.88 -67.29
CA ALA A 37 15.44 -29.73 -66.53
C ALA A 37 14.95 -29.94 -65.10
N THR A 38 15.00 -31.20 -64.70
CA THR A 38 14.91 -31.78 -63.34
C THR A 38 15.48 -30.92 -62.23
N GLY A 39 14.73 -30.77 -61.14
CA GLY A 39 15.10 -29.91 -60.02
C GLY A 39 16.18 -30.49 -59.10
N HIS A 40 17.10 -29.62 -58.67
CA HIS A 40 17.93 -29.78 -57.48
C HIS A 40 17.77 -28.54 -56.60
N GLY A 41 16.85 -28.58 -55.65
CA GLY A 41 16.68 -27.54 -54.65
C GLY A 41 17.70 -27.73 -53.53
N HIS A 42 18.63 -26.78 -53.38
CA HIS A 42 19.53 -26.74 -52.23
C HIS A 42 18.77 -26.29 -50.97
N GLY A 43 18.18 -27.26 -50.26
CA GLY A 43 17.68 -27.07 -48.90
C GLY A 43 18.76 -27.42 -47.88
N HIS A 44 19.32 -26.43 -47.19
CA HIS A 44 20.15 -26.67 -46.01
C HIS A 44 19.29 -27.19 -44.86
N GLY A 45 19.23 -28.51 -44.71
CA GLY A 45 18.61 -29.14 -43.55
C GLY A 45 19.48 -28.92 -42.31
N HIS A 46 19.03 -28.05 -41.40
CA HIS A 46 19.58 -28.01 -40.04
C HIS A 46 19.13 -29.27 -39.30
N GLY A 47 20.03 -30.25 -39.20
CA GLY A 47 19.83 -31.44 -38.38
C GLY A 47 19.85 -31.06 -36.90
N HIS A 48 18.68 -30.89 -36.29
CA HIS A 48 18.55 -30.87 -34.84
C HIS A 48 18.77 -32.29 -34.30
N GLY A 49 20.03 -32.65 -34.08
CA GLY A 49 20.39 -33.80 -33.27
C GLY A 49 19.92 -33.56 -31.84
N HIS A 50 18.88 -34.25 -31.41
CA HIS A 50 18.53 -34.34 -29.99
C HIS A 50 19.64 -35.09 -29.25
N PRO A 51 20.28 -34.50 -28.22
CA PRO A 51 21.04 -35.28 -27.26
C PRO A 51 20.05 -36.06 -26.39
N GLU A 52 20.18 -37.37 -26.34
CA GLU A 52 19.46 -38.21 -25.39
C GLU A 52 19.91 -37.84 -23.96
N HIS A 53 18.97 -37.60 -23.05
CA HIS A 53 19.27 -37.32 -21.64
C HIS A 53 19.44 -38.64 -20.85
N PRO A 54 20.63 -38.95 -20.32
CA PRO A 54 20.77 -39.96 -19.28
C PRO A 54 20.37 -39.37 -17.92
N SER A 55 19.31 -39.89 -17.31
CA SER A 55 18.75 -39.41 -16.05
C SER A 55 19.67 -39.70 -14.85
N GLY A 56 20.41 -38.68 -14.39
CA GLY A 56 21.36 -38.78 -13.28
C GLY A 56 20.92 -38.04 -12.01
N LEU A 57 21.00 -38.72 -10.85
CA LEU A 57 20.82 -38.13 -9.51
C LEU A 57 21.65 -36.85 -9.28
N ARG A 58 22.80 -36.73 -9.96
CA ARG A 58 23.68 -35.55 -9.91
C ARG A 58 23.02 -34.29 -10.46
N GLU A 59 22.17 -34.43 -11.49
CA GLU A 59 21.47 -33.28 -12.09
C GLU A 59 20.30 -32.83 -11.20
N PHE A 60 19.56 -33.79 -10.60
CA PHE A 60 18.56 -33.51 -9.56
C PHE A 60 19.16 -32.74 -8.37
N VAL A 61 20.32 -33.18 -7.86
CA VAL A 61 21.04 -32.44 -6.81
C VAL A 61 21.47 -31.06 -7.30
N SER A 62 22.00 -30.92 -8.52
CA SER A 62 22.36 -29.60 -9.08
C SER A 62 21.16 -28.67 -9.28
N SER A 63 19.96 -29.21 -9.50
CA SER A 63 18.71 -28.43 -9.62
C SER A 63 18.20 -27.91 -8.27
N ILE A 64 18.60 -28.54 -7.16
CA ILE A 64 18.35 -28.05 -5.78
C ILE A 64 19.34 -26.93 -5.41
N PHE A 65 20.50 -26.87 -6.06
CA PHE A 65 21.54 -25.85 -5.83
C PHE A 65 21.63 -24.77 -6.91
N ARG A 66 20.66 -24.67 -7.82
CA ARG A 66 20.55 -23.49 -8.70
C ARG A 66 19.99 -22.31 -7.89
N PRO A 67 20.66 -21.14 -7.86
CA PRO A 67 20.08 -19.94 -7.27
C PRO A 67 18.80 -19.59 -8.02
N HIS A 68 17.68 -19.49 -7.30
CA HIS A 68 16.44 -18.96 -7.86
C HIS A 68 16.61 -17.45 -8.05
N SER A 69 16.77 -17.00 -9.30
CA SER A 69 16.65 -15.59 -9.63
C SER A 69 15.22 -15.14 -9.31
N HIS A 70 15.05 -14.29 -8.29
CA HIS A 70 13.77 -13.70 -7.94
C HIS A 70 13.21 -12.91 -9.13
N ASP A 71 12.16 -13.46 -9.76
CA ASP A 71 11.55 -12.83 -10.92
C ASP A 71 10.61 -11.71 -10.47
N ALA A 72 10.42 -10.68 -11.30
CA ALA A 72 9.51 -9.58 -10.97
C ALA A 72 8.05 -10.05 -10.80
N ALA A 73 7.73 -11.26 -11.26
CA ALA A 73 6.48 -11.95 -11.01
C ALA A 73 6.26 -12.27 -9.51
N ASP A 74 7.27 -12.76 -8.77
CA ASP A 74 7.11 -13.16 -7.36
C ASP A 74 6.86 -11.96 -6.43
N SER A 75 7.48 -10.82 -6.73
CA SER A 75 7.21 -9.56 -6.02
C SER A 75 5.85 -8.97 -6.37
N VAL A 76 5.27 -9.31 -7.52
CA VAL A 76 3.90 -8.96 -7.94
C VAL A 76 2.85 -9.92 -7.36
N ASP A 77 3.15 -11.21 -7.23
CA ASP A 77 2.22 -12.20 -6.68
C ASP A 77 2.08 -12.08 -5.16
N SER A 78 3.20 -11.96 -4.42
CA SER A 78 3.17 -11.62 -2.99
C SER A 78 2.45 -10.28 -2.72
N ALA A 79 2.62 -9.32 -3.63
CA ALA A 79 1.93 -8.03 -3.64
C ALA A 79 0.40 -8.14 -3.86
N LEU A 80 -0.06 -9.06 -4.71
CA LEU A 80 -1.46 -9.34 -4.93
C LEU A 80 -2.07 -10.14 -3.77
N GLU A 81 -1.31 -11.09 -3.20
CA GLU A 81 -1.74 -11.89 -2.05
C GLU A 81 -1.98 -11.02 -0.81
N SER A 82 -1.07 -10.10 -0.48
CA SER A 82 -1.25 -9.19 0.66
C SER A 82 -2.48 -8.30 0.51
N SER A 83 -2.76 -7.82 -0.70
CA SER A 83 -3.97 -7.05 -1.03
C SER A 83 -5.23 -7.91 -0.93
N ALA A 84 -5.18 -9.16 -1.38
CA ALA A 84 -6.28 -10.11 -1.27
C ALA A 84 -6.57 -10.48 0.21
N ALA A 85 -5.54 -10.61 1.04
CA ALA A 85 -5.65 -10.82 2.47
C ALA A 85 -6.28 -9.61 3.18
N GLY A 86 -5.90 -8.38 2.81
CA GLY A 86 -6.54 -7.15 3.30
C GLY A 86 -8.03 -7.08 2.94
N ILE A 87 -8.39 -7.33 1.68
CA ILE A 87 -9.80 -7.38 1.23
C ILE A 87 -10.57 -8.48 1.97
N ARG A 88 -9.98 -9.67 2.16
CA ARG A 88 -10.61 -10.77 2.90
C ARG A 88 -10.85 -10.37 4.36
N ALA A 89 -9.89 -9.70 5.00
CA ALA A 89 -10.02 -9.27 6.38
C ALA A 89 -11.15 -8.24 6.57
N ILE A 90 -11.24 -7.25 5.67
CA ILE A 90 -12.31 -6.24 5.71
C ILE A 90 -13.68 -6.89 5.46
N LYS A 91 -13.79 -7.82 4.51
CA LYS A 91 -15.05 -8.56 4.26
C LYS A 91 -15.51 -9.37 5.47
N ILE A 92 -14.60 -10.11 6.11
CA ILE A 92 -14.92 -10.88 7.33
C ILE A 92 -15.32 -9.93 8.47
N SER A 93 -14.62 -8.80 8.61
CA SER A 93 -14.95 -7.77 9.61
C SER A 93 -16.33 -7.14 9.36
N LEU A 94 -16.65 -6.78 8.11
CA LEU A 94 -17.96 -6.23 7.74
C LEU A 94 -19.09 -7.23 8.02
N ILE A 95 -18.88 -8.51 7.76
CA ILE A 95 -19.85 -9.56 8.10
C ILE A 95 -20.01 -9.68 9.64
N ALA A 96 -18.90 -9.68 10.39
CA ALA A 96 -18.94 -9.78 11.85
C ALA A 96 -19.60 -8.55 12.51
N LEU A 97 -19.28 -7.33 12.05
CA LEU A 97 -19.95 -6.09 12.49
C LEU A 97 -21.43 -6.10 12.09
N GLY A 98 -21.76 -6.51 10.86
CA GLY A 98 -23.15 -6.62 10.40
C GLY A 98 -23.98 -7.63 11.20
N VAL A 99 -23.39 -8.76 11.60
CA VAL A 99 -24.03 -9.74 12.50
C VAL A 99 -24.21 -9.14 13.91
N THR A 100 -23.21 -8.41 14.43
CA THR A 100 -23.29 -7.75 15.74
C THR A 100 -24.40 -6.70 15.76
N ALA A 101 -24.43 -5.83 14.75
CA ALA A 101 -25.47 -4.82 14.56
C ALA A 101 -26.86 -5.44 14.36
N LEU A 102 -26.98 -6.58 13.68
CA LEU A 102 -28.25 -7.31 13.55
C LEU A 102 -28.73 -7.89 14.88
N LEU A 103 -27.82 -8.47 15.69
CA LEU A 103 -28.15 -8.97 17.03
C LEU A 103 -28.60 -7.83 17.95
N GLN A 104 -27.91 -6.68 17.91
CA GLN A 104 -28.34 -5.47 18.62
C GLN A 104 -29.72 -5.01 18.11
N ALA A 105 -29.94 -4.91 16.79
CA ALA A 105 -31.23 -4.50 16.22
C ALA A 105 -32.40 -5.40 16.65
N VAL A 106 -32.19 -6.71 16.77
CA VAL A 106 -33.21 -7.64 17.32
C VAL A 106 -33.53 -7.31 18.78
N VAL A 107 -32.50 -7.08 19.61
CA VAL A 107 -32.67 -6.64 21.01
C VAL A 107 -33.41 -5.29 21.09
N VAL A 108 -33.11 -4.34 20.19
CA VAL A 108 -33.80 -3.05 20.09
C VAL A 108 -35.27 -3.23 19.76
N LEU A 109 -35.60 -4.02 18.73
CA LEU A 109 -36.97 -4.26 18.27
C LEU A 109 -37.86 -4.87 19.36
N TYR A 110 -37.33 -5.80 20.16
CA TYR A 110 -38.05 -6.35 21.31
C TYR A 110 -38.17 -5.36 22.49
N SER A 111 -37.28 -4.37 22.60
CA SER A 111 -37.33 -3.35 23.67
C SER A 111 -38.26 -2.17 23.38
N GLY A 112 -38.56 -1.88 22.11
CA GLY A 112 -39.33 -0.71 21.68
C GLY A 112 -38.65 0.65 21.93
N SER A 113 -37.36 0.68 22.28
CA SER A 113 -36.65 1.89 22.71
C SER A 113 -36.06 2.70 21.54
N SER A 114 -36.41 3.99 21.48
CA SER A 114 -35.86 4.95 20.51
C SER A 114 -34.37 5.28 20.73
N ALA A 115 -33.89 5.23 21.99
CA ALA A 115 -32.48 5.44 22.30
C ALA A 115 -31.58 4.35 21.69
N LEU A 116 -32.08 3.11 21.69
CA LEU A 116 -31.37 1.95 21.12
C LEU A 116 -31.41 1.94 19.58
N LEU A 117 -32.40 2.56 18.95
CA LEU A 117 -32.41 2.77 17.49
C LEU A 117 -31.26 3.69 17.04
N ALA A 118 -30.98 4.76 17.79
CA ALA A 118 -29.83 5.64 17.52
C ALA A 118 -28.50 4.89 17.61
N ASP A 119 -28.34 4.05 18.63
CA ASP A 119 -27.16 3.20 18.83
C ASP A 119 -27.00 2.16 17.69
N THR A 120 -28.10 1.62 17.17
CA THR A 120 -28.08 0.72 16.00
C THR A 120 -27.63 1.44 14.73
N ILE A 121 -28.09 2.68 14.51
CA ILE A 121 -27.69 3.53 13.38
C ILE A 121 -26.21 3.91 13.47
N HIS A 122 -25.69 4.15 14.68
CA HIS A 122 -24.27 4.41 14.94
C HIS A 122 -23.42 3.20 14.53
N ASN A 123 -23.71 2.01 15.06
CA ASN A 123 -22.97 0.77 14.72
C ASN A 123 -23.01 0.46 13.20
N PHE A 124 -24.12 0.76 12.51
CA PHE A 124 -24.20 0.63 11.05
C PHE A 124 -23.34 1.67 10.31
N SER A 125 -23.29 2.90 10.79
CA SER A 125 -22.46 3.97 10.23
C SER A 125 -20.97 3.69 10.43
N ASP A 126 -20.59 3.13 11.58
CA ASP A 126 -19.22 2.72 11.88
C ASP A 126 -18.78 1.57 10.96
N ALA A 127 -19.65 0.58 10.73
CA ALA A 127 -19.40 -0.47 9.73
C ALA A 127 -19.19 0.13 8.32
N LEU A 128 -19.88 1.24 7.98
CA LEU A 128 -19.72 1.93 6.70
C LEU A 128 -18.35 2.64 6.57
N THR A 129 -17.68 3.02 7.68
CA THR A 129 -16.33 3.62 7.63
C THR A 129 -15.26 2.69 7.05
N ALA A 130 -15.50 1.38 7.05
CA ALA A 130 -14.61 0.39 6.42
C ALA A 130 -14.75 0.35 4.88
N VAL A 131 -15.79 0.96 4.29
CA VAL A 131 -16.00 0.97 2.83
C VAL A 131 -14.93 1.78 2.08
N PRO A 132 -14.55 3.00 2.50
CA PRO A 132 -13.38 3.71 1.95
C PRO A 132 -12.10 2.88 1.94
N LEU A 133 -11.82 2.12 3.01
CA LEU A 133 -10.65 1.24 3.07
C LEU A 133 -10.77 0.06 2.11
N TRP A 134 -11.94 -0.57 2.01
CA TRP A 134 -12.19 -1.62 1.02
C TRP A 134 -11.99 -1.11 -0.42
N ILE A 135 -12.53 0.08 -0.74
CA ILE A 135 -12.32 0.74 -2.03
C ILE A 135 -10.82 0.99 -2.26
N ALA A 136 -10.08 1.47 -1.26
CA ALA A 136 -8.65 1.70 -1.38
C ALA A 136 -7.86 0.43 -1.72
N PHE A 137 -8.16 -0.72 -1.09
CA PHE A 137 -7.54 -1.99 -1.47
C PHE A 137 -7.92 -2.45 -2.89
N VAL A 138 -9.18 -2.26 -3.31
CA VAL A 138 -9.63 -2.61 -4.67
C VAL A 138 -8.97 -1.71 -5.72
N VAL A 139 -8.84 -0.41 -5.44
CA VAL A 139 -8.17 0.56 -6.31
C VAL A 139 -6.65 0.34 -6.34
N GLY A 140 -6.03 0.00 -5.20
CA GLY A 140 -4.61 -0.32 -5.10
C GLY A 140 -4.17 -1.53 -5.94
N ARG A 141 -5.10 -2.47 -6.24
CA ARG A 141 -4.87 -3.59 -7.17
C ARG A 141 -4.91 -3.21 -8.65
N ARG A 142 -5.23 -1.97 -9.02
CA ARG A 142 -5.18 -1.52 -10.41
C ARG A 142 -3.75 -1.35 -10.87
N ALA A 143 -3.46 -1.82 -12.09
CA ALA A 143 -2.15 -1.66 -12.73
C ALA A 143 -1.74 -0.17 -12.83
N ALA A 144 -0.43 0.06 -12.84
CA ALA A 144 0.13 1.38 -13.09
C ALA A 144 -0.29 1.93 -14.47
N THR A 145 -0.37 3.25 -14.57
CA THR A 145 -0.73 3.95 -15.82
C THR A 145 0.30 5.03 -16.13
N ARG A 146 0.32 5.57 -17.34
CA ARG A 146 1.22 6.67 -17.70
C ARG A 146 1.04 7.93 -16.84
N ARG A 147 -0.13 8.12 -16.19
CA ARG A 147 -0.36 9.19 -15.21
C ARG A 147 0.04 8.80 -13.78
N TYR A 148 -0.08 7.51 -13.44
CA TYR A 148 0.20 6.97 -12.11
C TYR A 148 1.24 5.86 -12.23
N THR A 149 2.49 6.24 -12.42
CA THR A 149 3.62 5.35 -12.74
C THR A 149 3.94 4.35 -11.62
N TYR A 150 3.77 4.77 -10.35
CA TYR A 150 3.90 3.91 -9.16
C TYR A 150 2.60 3.17 -8.78
N GLY A 151 1.59 3.20 -9.66
CA GLY A 151 0.26 2.65 -9.39
C GLY A 151 -0.53 3.42 -8.34
N TYR A 152 -1.57 2.78 -7.79
CA TYR A 152 -2.54 3.40 -6.89
C TYR A 152 -2.31 3.06 -5.40
N ASN A 153 -1.11 2.58 -5.04
CA ASN A 153 -0.81 2.08 -3.69
C ASN A 153 -1.02 3.13 -2.57
N ARG A 154 -0.91 4.43 -2.87
CA ARG A 154 -1.21 5.55 -1.94
C ARG A 154 -2.70 5.69 -1.58
N ALA A 155 -3.62 5.03 -2.30
CA ALA A 155 -5.04 5.05 -1.96
C ALA A 155 -5.29 4.49 -0.54
N GLU A 156 -4.48 3.52 -0.11
CA GLU A 156 -4.52 2.98 1.25
C GLU A 156 -4.17 4.04 2.29
N ASP A 157 -3.12 4.84 2.04
CA ASP A 157 -2.66 5.89 2.94
C ASP A 157 -3.74 6.99 3.10
N LEU A 158 -4.44 7.34 2.00
CA LEU A 158 -5.59 8.25 2.01
C LEU A 158 -6.80 7.69 2.80
N ALA A 159 -7.09 6.39 2.69
CA ALA A 159 -8.11 5.75 3.52
C ALA A 159 -7.71 5.76 5.02
N GLY A 160 -6.42 5.59 5.33
CA GLY A 160 -5.89 5.75 6.68
C GLY A 160 -6.12 7.15 7.25
N VAL A 161 -5.89 8.20 6.44
CA VAL A 161 -6.22 9.59 6.83
C VAL A 161 -7.71 9.76 7.10
N PHE A 162 -8.58 9.22 6.23
CA PHE A 162 -10.04 9.27 6.44
C PHE A 162 -10.46 8.60 7.77
N ILE A 163 -9.91 7.41 8.08
CA ILE A 163 -10.20 6.71 9.34
C ILE A 163 -9.74 7.54 10.55
N VAL A 164 -8.53 8.13 10.50
CA VAL A 164 -8.04 9.01 11.57
C VAL A 164 -8.95 10.23 11.78
N LEU A 165 -9.49 10.82 10.71
CA LEU A 165 -10.46 11.91 10.80
C LEU A 165 -11.80 11.44 11.40
N MET A 166 -12.27 10.23 11.09
CA MET A 166 -13.46 9.65 11.71
C MET A 166 -13.28 9.41 13.21
N ILE A 167 -12.16 8.82 13.64
CA ILE A 167 -11.83 8.66 15.07
C ILE A 167 -11.80 10.03 15.78
N ALA A 168 -11.22 11.05 15.13
CA ALA A 168 -11.19 12.41 15.67
C ALA A 168 -12.59 13.03 15.82
N LEU A 169 -13.47 12.84 14.82
CA LEU A 169 -14.86 13.28 14.88
C LEU A 169 -15.62 12.57 16.02
N SER A 170 -15.50 11.24 16.13
CA SER A 170 -16.11 10.46 17.20
C SER A 170 -15.62 10.89 18.59
N ALA A 171 -14.33 11.19 18.75
CA ALA A 171 -13.78 11.73 20.00
C ALA A 171 -14.38 13.09 20.38
N VAL A 172 -14.57 14.00 19.40
CA VAL A 172 -15.20 15.31 19.64
C VAL A 172 -16.67 15.16 20.01
N LEU A 173 -17.42 14.30 19.31
CA LEU A 173 -18.84 14.05 19.59
C LEU A 173 -19.04 13.38 20.96
N ALA A 174 -18.25 12.36 21.30
CA ALA A 174 -18.30 11.69 22.60
C ALA A 174 -17.93 12.65 23.74
N GLY A 175 -16.91 13.50 23.56
CA GLY A 175 -16.53 14.51 24.54
C GLY A 175 -17.62 15.56 24.75
N TYR A 176 -18.21 16.06 23.67
CA TYR A 176 -19.32 17.02 23.71
C TYR A 176 -20.54 16.46 24.46
N GLU A 177 -20.96 15.24 24.12
CA GLU A 177 -22.12 14.59 24.77
C GLU A 177 -21.84 14.27 26.25
N SER A 178 -20.62 13.88 26.60
CA SER A 178 -20.20 13.64 27.99
C SER A 178 -20.23 14.92 28.84
N ILE A 179 -19.76 16.05 28.28
CA ILE A 179 -19.84 17.37 28.92
C ILE A 179 -21.31 17.81 29.05
N ARG A 180 -22.13 17.60 28.01
CA ARG A 180 -23.55 17.93 28.03
C ARG A 180 -24.31 17.18 29.13
N LYS A 181 -24.10 15.87 29.25
CA LYS A 181 -24.67 15.02 30.31
C LYS A 181 -24.21 15.41 31.73
N LEU A 182 -23.04 16.05 31.87
CA LEU A 182 -22.57 16.58 33.15
C LEU A 182 -23.32 17.85 33.56
N ILE A 183 -23.79 18.65 32.58
CA ILE A 183 -24.55 19.89 32.80
C ILE A 183 -26.05 19.59 32.96
N ASP A 184 -26.59 18.67 32.17
CA ASP A 184 -28.00 18.26 32.16
C ASP A 184 -28.11 16.71 32.27
N PRO A 185 -28.18 16.15 33.49
CA PRO A 185 -28.21 14.70 33.69
C PRO A 185 -29.51 14.06 33.20
N GLN A 186 -29.42 13.31 32.10
CA GLN A 186 -30.54 12.57 31.52
C GLN A 186 -30.63 11.15 32.13
N PRO A 187 -31.83 10.68 32.56
CA PRO A 187 -31.98 9.37 33.18
C PRO A 187 -31.82 8.22 32.17
N ILE A 188 -31.06 7.18 32.53
CA ILE A 188 -30.90 5.97 31.70
C ILE A 188 -32.12 5.06 31.85
N THR A 189 -32.99 5.05 30.84
CA THR A 189 -34.11 4.11 30.75
C THR A 189 -33.65 2.75 30.21
N TYR A 190 -34.28 1.65 30.65
CA TYR A 190 -34.04 0.27 30.17
C TYR A 190 -32.62 -0.29 30.40
N VAL A 191 -32.06 -0.05 31.59
CA VAL A 191 -30.67 -0.37 31.94
C VAL A 191 -30.23 -1.82 31.63
N GLY A 192 -31.10 -2.82 31.84
CA GLY A 192 -30.79 -4.22 31.50
C GLY A 192 -30.58 -4.49 30.01
N VAL A 193 -31.29 -3.76 29.14
CA VAL A 193 -31.14 -3.84 27.68
C VAL A 193 -29.86 -3.13 27.24
N VAL A 194 -29.56 -1.98 27.85
CA VAL A 194 -28.30 -1.23 27.64
C VAL A 194 -27.08 -2.08 28.01
N LEU A 195 -27.13 -2.80 29.14
CA LEU A 195 -26.06 -3.74 29.54
C LEU A 195 -25.86 -4.85 28.50
N ALA A 196 -26.94 -5.50 28.03
CA ALA A 196 -26.85 -6.55 27.04
C ALA A 196 -26.29 -6.03 25.69
N ALA A 197 -26.80 -4.90 25.21
CA ALA A 197 -26.34 -4.28 23.96
C ALA A 197 -24.87 -3.85 24.02
N GLY A 198 -24.43 -3.27 25.15
CA GLY A 198 -23.05 -2.84 25.35
C GLY A 198 -22.05 -3.99 25.48
N ILE A 199 -22.43 -5.11 26.11
CA ILE A 199 -21.61 -6.33 26.16
C ILE A 199 -21.48 -6.95 24.76
N ILE A 200 -22.58 -7.07 24.01
CA ILE A 200 -22.58 -7.59 22.64
C ILE A 200 -21.72 -6.70 21.72
N GLY A 201 -21.88 -5.38 21.81
CA GLY A 201 -21.09 -4.40 21.07
C GLY A 201 -19.59 -4.50 21.38
N PHE A 202 -19.21 -4.53 22.66
CA PHE A 202 -17.81 -4.69 23.08
C PHE A 202 -17.19 -5.97 22.52
N LEU A 203 -17.87 -7.12 22.64
CA LEU A 203 -17.36 -8.40 22.15
C LEU A 203 -17.21 -8.42 20.63
N GLY A 204 -18.22 -7.94 19.88
CA GLY A 204 -18.15 -7.87 18.42
C GLY A 204 -17.02 -6.96 17.92
N ASN A 205 -16.93 -5.76 18.49
CA ASN A 205 -15.93 -4.77 18.13
C ASN A 205 -14.50 -5.20 18.51
N GLU A 206 -14.26 -5.77 19.68
CA GLU A 206 -12.91 -6.23 20.08
C GLU A 206 -12.47 -7.47 19.28
N LEU A 207 -13.38 -8.40 18.96
CA LEU A 207 -13.06 -9.53 18.05
C LEU A 207 -12.62 -9.03 16.66
N VAL A 208 -13.35 -8.05 16.11
CA VAL A 208 -13.03 -7.41 14.83
C VAL A 208 -11.71 -6.63 14.92
N ALA A 209 -11.50 -5.87 15.99
CA ALA A 209 -10.27 -5.12 16.22
C ALA A 209 -9.03 -6.02 16.28
N ILE A 210 -9.06 -7.08 17.10
CA ILE A 210 -7.97 -8.07 17.20
C ILE A 210 -7.64 -8.64 15.81
N TYR A 211 -8.65 -8.99 15.04
CA TYR A 211 -8.48 -9.57 13.72
C TYR A 211 -7.90 -8.55 12.70
N ARG A 212 -8.47 -7.35 12.61
CA ARG A 212 -7.98 -6.26 11.74
C ARG A 212 -6.55 -5.85 12.07
N ILE A 213 -6.23 -5.62 13.35
CA ILE A 213 -4.88 -5.24 13.80
C ILE A 213 -3.88 -6.36 13.48
N ARG A 214 -4.24 -7.63 13.70
CA ARG A 214 -3.36 -8.77 13.42
C ARG A 214 -3.07 -8.92 11.93
N VAL A 215 -4.09 -8.87 11.07
CA VAL A 215 -3.90 -8.95 9.61
C VAL A 215 -3.17 -7.72 9.08
N GLY A 216 -3.57 -6.52 9.53
CA GLY A 216 -2.94 -5.25 9.16
C GLY A 216 -1.44 -5.24 9.44
N ARG A 217 -1.02 -5.64 10.65
CA ARG A 217 0.42 -5.78 10.98
C ARG A 217 1.12 -6.83 10.09
N LYS A 218 0.50 -8.00 9.88
CA LYS A 218 1.05 -9.05 9.00
C LYS A 218 1.32 -8.51 7.58
N ILE A 219 0.32 -7.90 6.95
CA ILE A 219 0.45 -7.38 5.57
C ILE A 219 1.19 -6.03 5.49
N GLY A 220 1.44 -5.36 6.62
CA GLY A 220 2.04 -4.01 6.64
C GLY A 220 1.06 -2.89 6.31
N SER A 221 -0.25 -3.10 6.47
CA SER A 221 -1.26 -2.07 6.20
C SER A 221 -1.52 -1.20 7.43
N ALA A 222 -1.00 0.03 7.41
CA ALA A 222 -1.23 1.00 8.46
C ALA A 222 -2.71 1.40 8.55
N ALA A 223 -3.40 1.50 7.41
CA ALA A 223 -4.83 1.85 7.38
C ALA A 223 -5.72 0.73 7.95
N LEU A 224 -5.41 -0.55 7.71
CA LEU A 224 -6.14 -1.66 8.33
C LEU A 224 -5.84 -1.80 9.84
N VAL A 225 -4.65 -1.39 10.28
CA VAL A 225 -4.36 -1.24 11.73
C VAL A 225 -5.16 -0.08 12.33
N ALA A 226 -5.25 1.06 11.65
CA ALA A 226 -6.06 2.20 12.11
C ALA A 226 -7.56 1.86 12.17
N ASP A 227 -8.11 1.16 11.17
CA ASP A 227 -9.50 0.65 11.13
C ASP A 227 -9.78 -0.39 12.23
N GLY A 228 -8.76 -1.17 12.60
CA GLY A 228 -8.82 -2.06 13.77
C GLY A 228 -8.72 -1.32 15.11
N LEU A 229 -7.97 -0.22 15.18
CA LEU A 229 -7.91 0.64 16.37
C LEU A 229 -9.20 1.42 16.58
N HIS A 230 -9.84 1.90 15.50
CA HIS A 230 -11.17 2.52 15.54
C HIS A 230 -12.18 1.58 16.20
N ALA A 231 -12.33 0.37 15.64
CA ALA A 231 -13.22 -0.66 16.19
C ALA A 231 -12.93 -0.95 17.67
N ARG A 232 -11.66 -0.96 18.10
CA ARG A 232 -11.32 -1.13 19.53
C ARG A 232 -11.81 0.02 20.40
N THR A 233 -11.66 1.28 19.95
CA THR A 233 -12.22 2.43 20.67
C THR A 233 -13.74 2.40 20.75
N ASP A 234 -14.41 1.92 19.70
CA ASP A 234 -15.87 1.79 19.69
C ASP A 234 -16.32 0.69 20.66
N GLY A 235 -15.61 -0.44 20.68
CA GLY A 235 -15.81 -1.51 21.67
C GLY A 235 -15.60 -1.03 23.11
N PHE A 236 -14.53 -0.28 23.39
CA PHE A 236 -14.34 0.33 24.72
C PHE A 236 -15.41 1.37 25.06
N THR A 237 -16.00 2.03 24.07
CA THR A 237 -17.16 2.92 24.25
C THR A 237 -18.41 2.12 24.63
N SER A 238 -18.65 0.96 24.01
CA SER A 238 -19.71 0.04 24.44
C SER A 238 -19.50 -0.45 25.88
N LEU A 239 -18.26 -0.79 26.26
CA LEU A 239 -17.93 -1.21 27.63
C LEU A 239 -18.06 -0.05 28.64
N ALA A 240 -17.73 1.17 28.25
CA ALA A 240 -17.93 2.38 29.05
C ALA A 240 -19.42 2.60 29.35
N VAL A 241 -20.30 2.40 28.37
CA VAL A 241 -21.77 2.44 28.57
C VAL A 241 -22.25 1.36 29.55
N VAL A 242 -21.68 0.15 29.52
CA VAL A 242 -21.97 -0.92 30.51
C VAL A 242 -21.54 -0.51 31.92
N ALA A 243 -20.34 0.07 32.07
CA ALA A 243 -19.85 0.55 33.36
C ALA A 243 -20.67 1.73 33.91
N ALA A 244 -21.09 2.65 33.04
CA ALA A 244 -22.00 3.74 33.36
C ALA A 244 -23.35 3.23 33.85
N ALA A 245 -23.97 2.30 33.11
CA ALA A 245 -25.22 1.65 33.48
C ALA A 245 -25.17 0.99 34.86
N LEU A 246 -24.08 0.26 35.17
CA LEU A 246 -23.86 -0.34 36.50
C LEU A 246 -23.68 0.71 37.60
N GLY A 247 -22.95 1.80 37.34
CA GLY A 247 -22.78 2.90 38.30
C GLY A 247 -24.10 3.63 38.60
N VAL A 248 -24.95 3.84 37.59
CA VAL A 248 -26.30 4.40 37.77
C VAL A 248 -27.19 3.44 38.59
N MET A 249 -27.13 2.12 38.34
CA MET A 249 -27.83 1.13 39.17
C MET A 249 -27.35 1.09 40.62
N ALA A 250 -26.07 1.37 40.87
CA ALA A 250 -25.51 1.50 42.21
C ALA A 250 -25.90 2.81 42.92
N GLY A 251 -26.72 3.67 42.30
CA GLY A 251 -27.17 4.94 42.88
C GLY A 251 -26.23 6.12 42.64
N PHE A 252 -25.33 6.04 41.64
CA PHE A 252 -24.40 7.12 41.29
C PHE A 252 -24.70 7.67 39.87
N PRO A 253 -25.64 8.64 39.71
CA PRO A 253 -26.01 9.19 38.41
C PRO A 253 -24.85 9.81 37.62
N LEU A 254 -23.85 10.35 38.32
CA LEU A 254 -22.65 10.93 37.72
C LEU A 254 -21.69 9.90 37.11
N ALA A 255 -21.96 8.60 37.24
CA ALA A 255 -21.18 7.53 36.59
C ALA A 255 -21.07 7.75 35.08
N ASP A 256 -22.19 8.03 34.40
CA ASP A 256 -22.28 8.16 32.95
C ASP A 256 -21.41 9.32 32.39
N PRO A 257 -21.57 10.59 32.82
CA PRO A 257 -20.70 11.67 32.32
C PRO A 257 -19.22 11.51 32.70
N ILE A 258 -18.90 10.97 33.90
CA ILE A 258 -17.50 10.75 34.31
C ILE A 258 -16.85 9.68 33.42
N ILE A 259 -17.54 8.56 33.19
CA ILE A 259 -17.04 7.47 32.35
C ILE A 259 -16.96 7.92 30.89
N GLY A 260 -17.90 8.74 30.41
CA GLY A 260 -17.86 9.41 29.10
C GLY A 260 -16.61 10.28 28.89
N ILE A 261 -16.23 11.07 29.90
CA ILE A 261 -14.97 11.86 29.85
C ILE A 261 -13.75 10.93 29.84
N LEU A 262 -13.74 9.88 30.67
CA LEU A 262 -12.62 8.92 30.72
C LEU A 262 -12.43 8.17 29.39
N ILE A 263 -13.50 7.72 28.74
CA ILE A 263 -13.40 7.07 27.42
C ILE A 263 -12.96 8.08 26.34
N THR A 264 -13.45 9.32 26.38
CA THR A 264 -12.99 10.39 25.46
C THR A 264 -11.48 10.58 25.55
N ILE A 265 -10.91 10.63 26.76
CA ILE A 265 -9.46 10.71 26.99
C ILE A 265 -8.73 9.49 26.42
N ALA A 266 -9.28 8.28 26.61
CA ALA A 266 -8.70 7.05 26.04
C ALA A 266 -8.71 7.05 24.50
N ILE A 267 -9.81 7.51 23.87
CA ILE A 267 -9.91 7.67 22.40
C ILE A 267 -8.84 8.65 21.90
N LEU A 268 -8.62 9.78 22.58
CA LEU A 268 -7.58 10.75 22.20
C LEU A 268 -6.15 10.17 22.25
N PHE A 269 -5.85 9.25 23.17
CA PHE A 269 -4.57 8.54 23.18
C PHE A 269 -4.42 7.59 21.97
N VAL A 270 -5.48 6.85 21.62
CA VAL A 270 -5.49 5.96 20.44
C VAL A 270 -5.38 6.76 19.15
N LEU A 271 -6.14 7.85 19.04
CA LEU A 271 -6.10 8.80 17.93
C LEU A 271 -4.69 9.36 17.72
N ARG A 272 -4.01 9.79 18.81
CA ARG A 272 -2.62 10.29 18.73
C ARG A 272 -1.65 9.25 18.18
N GLY A 273 -1.85 7.97 18.51
CA GLY A 273 -1.10 6.85 17.95
C GLY A 273 -1.35 6.68 16.45
N ALA A 274 -2.61 6.44 16.08
CA ALA A 274 -3.02 6.22 14.69
C ALA A 274 -2.65 7.41 13.77
N ALA A 275 -2.90 8.64 14.21
CA ALA A 275 -2.54 9.84 13.47
C ALA A 275 -1.02 9.96 13.25
N ARG A 276 -0.20 9.62 14.26
CA ARG A 276 1.26 9.62 14.13
C ARG A 276 1.74 8.58 13.12
N ASP A 277 1.17 7.38 13.14
CA ASP A 277 1.59 6.30 12.25
C ASP A 277 1.19 6.56 10.79
N ILE A 278 -0.02 7.10 10.57
CA ILE A 278 -0.44 7.57 9.24
C ILE A 278 0.41 8.76 8.77
N TYR A 279 0.66 9.76 9.62
CA TYR A 279 1.51 10.91 9.29
C TYR A 279 2.94 10.49 8.90
N ARG A 280 3.57 9.62 9.69
CA ARG A 280 4.90 9.06 9.38
C ARG A 280 4.93 8.42 8.00
N ARG A 281 3.89 7.66 7.65
CA ARG A 281 3.80 6.97 6.36
C ARG A 281 3.48 7.90 5.18
N LEU A 282 2.76 9.00 5.41
CA LEU A 282 2.63 10.08 4.41
C LEU A 282 3.96 10.80 4.17
N MET A 283 4.81 10.90 5.20
CA MET A 283 6.16 11.49 5.14
C MET A 283 7.25 10.48 4.73
N ASP A 284 6.87 9.29 4.24
CA ASP A 284 7.77 8.19 3.86
C ASP A 284 8.78 7.73 4.94
N ALA A 285 8.48 7.99 6.22
CA ALA A 285 9.32 7.54 7.32
C ALA A 285 9.36 6.01 7.42
N VAL A 286 10.58 5.48 7.48
CA VAL A 286 10.90 4.06 7.65
C VAL A 286 11.42 3.78 9.06
N ASP A 287 11.41 2.51 9.46
CA ASP A 287 12.04 2.06 10.70
C ASP A 287 13.58 2.11 10.53
N PRO A 288 14.34 2.78 11.41
CA PRO A 288 15.80 2.79 11.34
C PRO A 288 16.41 1.39 11.27
N ALA A 289 15.86 0.41 11.98
CA ALA A 289 16.36 -0.97 11.96
C ALA A 289 16.25 -1.63 10.55
N LEU A 290 15.30 -1.18 9.73
CA LEU A 290 15.17 -1.61 8.34
C LEU A 290 16.26 -0.98 7.45
N VAL A 291 16.65 0.27 7.73
CA VAL A 291 17.78 0.94 7.07
C VAL A 291 19.09 0.26 7.45
N ASP A 292 19.30 0.00 8.74
CA ASP A 292 20.48 -0.72 9.25
C ASP A 292 20.62 -2.12 8.62
N THR A 293 19.50 -2.84 8.48
CA THR A 293 19.47 -4.17 7.82
C THR A 293 19.83 -4.08 6.34
N ALA A 294 19.27 -3.11 5.62
CA ALA A 294 19.56 -2.89 4.21
C ALA A 294 21.02 -2.46 3.98
N GLU A 295 21.57 -1.59 4.83
CA GLU A 295 22.96 -1.14 4.75
C GLU A 295 23.94 -2.28 5.08
N ALA A 296 23.62 -3.14 6.05
CA ALA A 296 24.40 -4.32 6.37
C ALA A 296 24.38 -5.37 5.24
N SER A 297 23.21 -5.58 4.61
CA SER A 297 23.07 -6.47 3.44
C SER A 297 23.93 -5.98 2.27
N LEU A 298 23.87 -4.69 1.92
CA LEU A 298 24.71 -4.08 0.88
C LEU A 298 26.20 -4.24 1.14
N ARG A 299 26.66 -3.99 2.38
CA ARG A 299 28.08 -4.15 2.76
C ARG A 299 28.57 -5.61 2.76
N ALA A 300 27.66 -6.60 2.77
CA ALA A 300 28.02 -8.00 2.70
C ALA A 300 28.24 -8.49 1.25
N VAL A 301 27.87 -7.70 0.24
CA VAL A 301 27.99 -8.05 -1.18
C VAL A 301 29.44 -7.89 -1.66
N PRO A 302 30.09 -8.95 -2.18
CA PRO A 302 31.45 -8.85 -2.72
C PRO A 302 31.54 -7.81 -3.84
N GLY A 303 32.56 -6.95 -3.79
CA GLY A 303 32.77 -5.87 -4.76
C GLY A 303 32.18 -4.52 -4.36
N VAL A 304 31.28 -4.47 -3.37
CA VAL A 304 30.83 -3.20 -2.76
C VAL A 304 31.92 -2.71 -1.79
N LEU A 305 32.56 -1.60 -2.13
CA LEU A 305 33.59 -0.95 -1.30
C LEU A 305 32.96 -0.05 -0.23
N ALA A 306 31.87 0.64 -0.58
CA ALA A 306 31.07 1.45 0.33
C ALA A 306 29.64 1.64 -0.20
N VAL A 307 28.75 2.14 0.65
CA VAL A 307 27.41 2.63 0.28
C VAL A 307 27.48 4.16 0.38
N ASP A 308 27.13 4.87 -0.70
CA ASP A 308 27.19 6.34 -0.73
C ASP A 308 25.92 6.97 -0.10
N GLU A 309 24.77 6.39 -0.44
CA GLU A 309 23.45 6.80 -0.01
C GLU A 309 22.52 5.58 0.01
N LEU A 310 21.62 5.55 1.00
CA LEU A 310 20.57 4.55 1.10
C LEU A 310 19.27 5.24 1.52
N ARG A 311 18.26 5.19 0.65
CA ARG A 311 16.92 5.73 0.88
C ARG A 311 15.88 4.63 0.73
N LEU A 312 15.15 4.36 1.81
CA LEU A 312 13.99 3.47 1.80
C LEU A 312 12.71 4.31 1.91
N ARG A 313 11.67 3.95 1.17
CA ARG A 313 10.34 4.61 1.24
C ARG A 313 9.19 3.62 1.15
N TRP A 314 8.09 3.95 1.81
CA TRP A 314 6.84 3.20 1.69
C TRP A 314 6.08 3.57 0.41
N THR A 315 5.41 2.60 -0.20
CA THR A 315 4.49 2.79 -1.33
C THR A 315 3.26 1.93 -1.09
N GLY A 316 2.28 2.46 -0.35
CA GLY A 316 1.29 1.63 0.33
C GLY A 316 1.98 0.72 1.35
N HIS A 317 1.56 -0.54 1.46
CA HIS A 317 2.11 -1.50 2.42
C HIS A 317 3.46 -2.17 2.01
N ARG A 318 4.20 -1.61 1.04
CA ARG A 318 5.48 -2.17 0.52
C ARG A 318 6.61 -1.15 0.58
N VAL A 319 7.86 -1.62 0.59
CA VAL A 319 9.06 -0.79 0.61
C VAL A 319 9.69 -0.75 -0.80
N ARG A 320 10.29 0.39 -1.15
CA ARG A 320 11.25 0.51 -2.25
C ARG A 320 12.56 1.11 -1.74
N ALA A 321 13.66 0.70 -2.35
CA ALA A 321 15.00 1.20 -2.05
C ALA A 321 15.55 1.98 -3.24
N GLU A 322 16.23 3.08 -2.96
CA GLU A 322 17.09 3.83 -3.87
C GLU A 322 18.44 3.96 -3.17
N THR A 323 19.51 3.47 -3.77
CA THR A 323 20.83 3.41 -3.14
C THR A 323 21.92 3.59 -4.18
N GLY A 324 23.08 4.09 -3.77
CA GLY A 324 24.30 3.98 -4.57
C GLY A 324 25.38 3.18 -3.85
N ILE A 325 26.13 2.43 -4.63
CA ILE A 325 27.27 1.63 -4.18
C ILE A 325 28.55 2.13 -4.85
N ILE A 326 29.63 2.16 -4.07
CA ILE A 326 30.96 2.46 -4.56
C ILE A 326 31.65 1.14 -4.91
N VAL A 327 32.18 1.03 -6.13
CA VAL A 327 32.91 -0.14 -6.64
C VAL A 327 34.30 0.25 -7.14
N ASP A 328 35.14 -0.74 -7.42
CA ASP A 328 36.49 -0.53 -7.96
C ASP A 328 36.44 0.14 -9.36
N PRO A 329 37.22 1.21 -9.61
CA PRO A 329 37.16 1.99 -10.85
C PRO A 329 37.72 1.26 -12.08
N ASP A 330 38.51 0.19 -11.91
CA ASP A 330 39.11 -0.56 -13.02
C ASP A 330 38.18 -1.66 -13.58
N LEU A 331 36.99 -1.86 -12.98
CA LEU A 331 36.00 -2.84 -13.40
C LEU A 331 35.36 -2.51 -14.76
N GLY A 332 35.07 -3.55 -15.53
CA GLY A 332 34.23 -3.45 -16.72
C GLY A 332 32.77 -3.15 -16.37
N ILE A 333 32.04 -2.51 -17.30
CA ILE A 333 30.61 -2.17 -17.13
C ILE A 333 29.75 -3.42 -16.79
N ILE A 334 30.12 -4.59 -17.31
CA ILE A 334 29.43 -5.86 -17.03
C ILE A 334 29.68 -6.29 -15.58
N GLU A 335 30.92 -6.27 -15.11
CA GLU A 335 31.28 -6.67 -13.74
C GLU A 335 30.65 -5.72 -12.71
N ALA A 336 30.68 -4.41 -12.98
CA ALA A 336 29.99 -3.40 -12.18
C ALA A 336 28.46 -3.60 -12.15
N HIS A 337 27.85 -4.03 -13.27
CA HIS A 337 26.44 -4.38 -13.33
C HIS A 337 26.11 -5.66 -12.55
N ASP A 338 26.98 -6.67 -12.61
CA ASP A 338 26.81 -7.93 -11.87
C ASP A 338 26.86 -7.68 -10.34
N ILE A 339 27.74 -6.79 -9.86
CA ILE A 339 27.76 -6.35 -8.46
C ILE A 339 26.46 -5.61 -8.11
N ALA A 340 25.95 -4.73 -8.97
CA ALA A 340 24.69 -4.02 -8.75
C ALA A 340 23.48 -4.96 -8.70
N ALA A 341 23.44 -5.97 -9.58
CA ALA A 341 22.41 -7.01 -9.59
C ALA A 341 22.50 -7.89 -8.33
N ALA A 342 23.70 -8.23 -7.87
CA ALA A 342 23.91 -8.93 -6.60
C ALA A 342 23.44 -8.09 -5.39
N ALA A 343 23.68 -6.78 -5.42
CA ALA A 343 23.21 -5.83 -4.41
C ALA A 343 21.68 -5.67 -4.38
N GLU A 344 21.03 -5.56 -5.54
CA GLU A 344 19.57 -5.57 -5.64
C GLU A 344 18.99 -6.91 -5.13
N HIS A 345 19.60 -8.04 -5.50
CA HIS A 345 19.15 -9.36 -5.06
C HIS A 345 19.29 -9.55 -3.55
N ALA A 346 20.42 -9.16 -2.94
CA ALA A 346 20.62 -9.22 -1.50
C ALA A 346 19.59 -8.35 -0.75
N LEU A 347 19.36 -7.12 -1.21
CA LEU A 347 18.32 -6.24 -0.66
C LEU A 347 16.92 -6.87 -0.75
N LEU A 348 16.54 -7.46 -1.89
CA LEU A 348 15.22 -8.10 -2.07
C LEU A 348 15.03 -9.33 -1.19
N HIS A 349 16.11 -10.04 -0.84
CA HIS A 349 16.09 -11.19 0.03
C HIS A 349 16.05 -10.81 1.52
N ASP A 350 16.91 -9.87 1.93
CA ASP A 350 17.16 -9.58 3.36
C ASP A 350 16.23 -8.50 3.94
N VAL A 351 15.67 -7.61 3.11
CA VAL A 351 14.84 -6.46 3.56
C VAL A 351 13.35 -6.80 3.47
N PRO A 352 12.64 -7.00 4.60
CA PRO A 352 11.25 -7.42 4.57
C PRO A 352 10.33 -6.44 3.81
N LYS A 353 9.53 -6.99 2.89
CA LYS A 353 8.54 -6.26 2.08
C LYS A 353 9.14 -5.27 1.07
N LEU A 354 10.45 -5.34 0.80
CA LEU A 354 11.05 -4.70 -0.36
C LEU A 354 10.54 -5.38 -1.64
N VAL A 355 10.19 -4.59 -2.66
CA VAL A 355 9.71 -5.12 -3.96
C VAL A 355 10.43 -4.56 -5.19
N ALA A 356 11.34 -3.61 -4.99
CA ALA A 356 12.25 -3.11 -6.00
C ALA A 356 13.38 -2.33 -5.31
N ALA A 357 14.60 -2.48 -5.79
CA ALA A 357 15.68 -1.54 -5.52
C ALA A 357 16.00 -0.75 -6.79
N THR A 358 16.71 0.35 -6.65
CA THR A 358 17.40 1.01 -7.77
C THR A 358 18.80 1.31 -7.27
N VAL A 359 19.77 0.60 -7.84
CA VAL A 359 21.18 0.65 -7.44
C VAL A 359 21.93 1.51 -8.44
N HIS A 360 22.39 2.67 -7.99
CA HIS A 360 23.39 3.46 -8.71
C HIS A 360 24.78 2.88 -8.44
N VAL A 361 25.67 2.95 -9.42
CA VAL A 361 27.04 2.45 -9.29
C VAL A 361 28.00 3.60 -9.54
N SER A 362 28.77 3.93 -8.52
CA SER A 362 29.77 4.98 -8.50
C SER A 362 31.16 4.32 -8.47
N PRO A 363 32.14 4.73 -9.30
CA PRO A 363 33.51 4.31 -9.13
C PRO A 363 34.10 4.93 -7.85
N GLN A 364 35.09 4.28 -7.24
CA GLN A 364 35.84 4.89 -6.14
C GLN A 364 36.59 6.16 -6.62
N ASP A 365 36.50 7.24 -5.84
CA ASP A 365 37.20 8.49 -6.13
C ASP A 365 38.71 8.27 -6.27
N THR A 366 39.24 8.67 -7.43
CA THR A 366 40.66 8.60 -7.74
C THR A 366 41.29 10.01 -7.61
N PRO A 367 42.49 10.16 -7.01
CA PRO A 367 43.12 11.47 -6.84
C PRO A 367 43.18 12.28 -8.15
N GLY A 368 42.56 13.46 -8.15
CA GLY A 368 42.50 14.37 -9.29
C GLY A 368 41.32 14.15 -10.25
N ARG A 369 40.41 13.21 -9.98
CA ARG A 369 39.20 13.00 -10.79
C ARG A 369 37.95 12.77 -9.93
N ASP A 370 37.18 13.84 -9.77
CA ASP A 370 35.79 13.77 -9.27
C ASP A 370 34.87 13.35 -10.44
N HIS A 371 34.23 12.19 -10.30
CA HIS A 371 33.33 11.64 -11.32
C HIS A 371 31.95 12.33 -11.36
N HIS A 372 31.61 13.10 -10.33
CA HIS A 372 30.36 13.86 -10.20
C HIS A 372 30.56 15.37 -10.42
N ALA A 373 31.77 15.85 -10.77
CA ALA A 373 32.08 17.26 -10.98
C ALA A 373 31.13 17.97 -11.97
N VAL A 374 30.65 17.26 -12.99
CA VAL A 374 29.66 17.78 -13.96
C VAL A 374 28.32 18.07 -13.30
N LEU A 375 27.96 17.35 -12.24
CA LEU A 375 26.72 17.53 -11.47
C LEU A 375 26.88 18.49 -10.28
N ALA A 376 28.10 18.83 -9.85
CA ALA A 376 28.38 19.62 -8.65
C ALA A 376 27.77 21.04 -8.66
N HIS A 377 27.40 21.57 -9.82
CA HIS A 377 26.71 22.87 -9.95
C HIS A 377 25.18 22.77 -9.82
N HIS A 378 24.63 21.56 -9.82
CA HIS A 378 23.26 21.30 -9.39
C HIS A 378 23.24 21.04 -7.88
N PRO A 379 22.29 21.62 -7.12
CA PRO A 379 22.13 21.28 -5.71
C PRO A 379 21.66 19.83 -5.60
N THR A 380 22.58 18.92 -5.30
CA THR A 380 22.24 17.57 -4.87
C THR A 380 21.44 17.66 -3.57
N ALA A 381 20.36 16.89 -3.45
CA ALA A 381 19.45 16.94 -2.30
C ALA A 381 20.06 16.36 -1.00
N VAL A 382 21.35 16.05 -1.00
CA VAL A 382 22.10 15.36 0.06
C VAL A 382 23.10 16.34 0.67
N GLY A 383 22.62 17.15 1.60
CA GLY A 383 23.45 18.08 2.35
C GLY A 383 24.32 17.39 3.39
N THR A 384 25.64 17.45 3.18
CA THR A 384 26.70 17.43 4.22
C THR A 384 26.79 16.22 5.16
N GLY A 385 27.77 15.35 4.89
CA GLY A 385 28.21 14.28 5.82
C GLY A 385 29.70 13.93 5.76
N ALA A 386 30.42 14.29 4.67
CA ALA A 386 31.84 14.07 4.52
C ALA A 386 32.58 15.41 4.31
N THR A 387 33.44 15.79 5.26
CA THR A 387 34.44 16.83 5.02
C THR A 387 35.53 16.29 4.09
N PRO A 388 35.98 17.05 3.07
CA PRO A 388 37.13 16.63 2.27
C PRO A 388 38.37 16.61 3.16
N HIS A 389 38.91 15.41 3.40
CA HIS A 389 40.18 15.24 4.11
C HIS A 389 41.35 15.67 3.21
N HIS A 390 41.50 16.99 3.03
CA HIS A 390 42.78 17.56 2.62
C HIS A 390 43.78 17.37 3.77
N ARG A 391 44.68 16.40 3.63
CA ARG A 391 46.02 16.43 4.19
C ARG A 391 47.00 16.20 3.05
N GLY A 392 47.99 17.10 2.94
CA GLY A 392 49.12 16.97 2.02
C GLY A 392 50.35 16.42 2.72
#